data_AF-A0A6U5E4G9-F1
#
_entry.id   AF-A0A6U5E4G9-F1
#
_cell.length_a   1.000
_cell.length_b   1.000
_cell.length_c   1.000
_cell.angle_alpha   90.00
_cell.angle_beta   90.00
_cell.angle_gamma   90.00
#
_symmetry.space_group_name_H-M   'P 1'
#
loop_
_entity.id
_entity.type
_entity.pdbx_description
1 polymer ?
#
loop_
_entity_poly.entity_id
_entity_poly.type
_entity_poly.pdbx_seq_one_letter_code
_entity_poly.pdbx_strand_id
1 'polypeptide(L)'
;FRTRGGREASSNFSAHFSRCRRTGDLYNHGLILGPSLRINLMHLTGDGVLLRERAFDLPYDTFVHDSCLTDRFLIYFVLPWRVNKKKLLRFLAGLDPFGSCYEWAPEDGCFVRIHSRDDLSLVHEVRLPRPLTLYHIVDACDDVRAGPRGAS
;
A
#
# COMPACT_ATOMS: atom_id res chain seq x y z
N PHE A 1 -3.15 -1.24 17.21
CA PHE A 1 -1.75 -1.53 17.59
C PHE A 1 -1.14 -0.26 18.15
N ARG A 2 -0.55 -0.30 19.35
CA ARG A 2 0.07 0.89 19.96
C ARG A 2 1.46 1.13 19.39
N THR A 3 1.71 2.37 18.96
CA THR A 3 3.06 2.83 18.61
C THR A 3 3.78 3.28 19.89
N ARG A 4 5.12 3.33 19.88
CA ARG A 4 5.85 3.94 21.00
C ARG A 4 5.44 5.41 21.10
N GLY A 5 5.25 5.94 22.30
CA GLY A 5 4.76 7.33 22.50
C GLY A 5 3.23 7.49 22.58
N GLY A 6 2.46 6.40 22.55
CA GLY A 6 1.06 6.39 23.02
C GLY A 6 -0.01 6.77 21.97
N ARG A 7 0.37 7.26 20.79
CA ARG A 7 -0.57 7.42 19.67
C ARG A 7 -0.82 6.08 18.98
N GLU A 8 -2.08 5.71 18.82
CA GLU A 8 -2.46 4.49 18.08
C GLU A 8 -2.64 4.80 16.60
N ALA A 9 -2.15 3.90 15.73
CA ALA A 9 -2.48 3.96 14.31
C ALA A 9 -3.94 3.55 14.08
N SER A 10 -4.57 4.16 13.08
CA SER A 10 -5.97 3.89 12.75
C SER A 10 -6.22 2.55 12.05
N SER A 11 -5.16 1.80 11.72
CA SER A 11 -5.22 0.53 10.98
C SER A 11 -4.34 -0.56 11.60
N ASN A 12 -4.36 -1.75 11.00
CA ASN A 12 -3.30 -2.74 11.16
C ASN A 12 -1.99 -2.27 10.50
N PHE A 13 -0.94 -3.06 10.66
CA PHE A 13 0.37 -2.85 10.04
C PHE A 13 0.66 -3.98 9.06
N SER A 14 1.22 -3.64 7.90
CA SER A 14 1.81 -4.63 7.01
C SER A 14 3.08 -5.21 7.64
N ALA A 15 3.35 -6.48 7.31
CA ALA A 15 4.62 -7.12 7.59
C ALA A 15 5.76 -6.55 6.72
N HIS A 16 5.41 -5.86 5.63
CA HIS A 16 6.35 -5.26 4.67
C HIS A 16 6.48 -3.75 4.87
N PHE A 17 7.10 -3.34 5.98
CA PHE A 17 7.48 -1.94 6.15
C PHE A 17 8.79 -1.64 5.39
N SER A 18 8.91 -0.42 4.91
CA SER A 18 10.14 0.13 4.35
C SER A 18 10.87 0.97 5.40
N ARG A 19 12.21 0.89 5.45
CA ARG A 19 13.05 1.73 6.31
C ARG A 19 13.85 2.72 5.48
N CYS A 20 13.70 4.01 5.76
CA CYS A 20 14.49 5.05 5.10
C CYS A 20 15.96 4.91 5.49
N ARG A 21 16.84 4.72 4.50
CA ARG A 21 18.28 4.56 4.75
C ARG A 21 18.94 5.81 5.32
N ARG A 22 18.40 7.00 5.01
CA ARG A 22 18.95 8.28 5.46
C ARG A 22 18.55 8.65 6.89
N THR A 23 17.26 8.49 7.24
CA THR A 23 16.75 8.93 8.56
C THR A 23 16.57 7.78 9.54
N GLY A 24 16.52 6.54 9.05
CA GLY A 24 16.19 5.36 9.86
C GLY A 24 14.69 5.20 10.15
N ASP A 25 13.86 6.17 9.72
CA ASP A 25 12.41 6.16 9.87
C ASP A 25 11.75 4.99 9.13
N LEU A 26 10.56 4.62 9.60
CA LEU A 26 9.77 3.52 9.06
C LEU A 26 8.57 4.06 8.29
N TYR A 27 8.31 3.46 7.14
CA TYR A 27 7.12 3.69 6.33
C TYR A 27 6.36 2.37 6.22
N ASN A 28 5.09 2.38 6.55
CA ASN A 28 4.25 1.18 6.55
C ASN A 28 2.86 1.53 6.02
N HIS A 29 2.04 0.52 5.76
CA HIS A 29 0.67 0.65 5.36
C HIS A 29 -0.22 -0.34 6.12
N GLY A 30 -1.51 -0.08 6.10
CA GLY A 30 -2.53 -0.96 6.64
C GLY A 30 -3.88 -0.72 5.97
N LEU A 31 -4.86 -1.52 6.33
CA LEU A 31 -6.25 -1.37 5.89
C LEU A 31 -7.10 -0.85 7.05
N ILE A 32 -7.89 0.17 6.75
CA ILE A 32 -8.99 0.61 7.60
C ILE A 32 -10.23 -0.13 7.12
N LEU A 33 -10.84 -0.88 8.04
CA LEU A 33 -12.08 -1.61 7.77
C LEU A 33 -13.28 -0.66 7.88
N GLY A 34 -14.24 -0.83 6.98
CA GLY A 34 -15.45 0.00 6.91
C GLY A 34 -16.38 -0.49 5.78
N PRO A 35 -17.38 0.31 5.39
CA PRO A 35 -18.27 -0.02 4.28
C PRO A 35 -17.53 -0.28 2.95
N SER A 36 -16.40 0.40 2.78
CA SER A 36 -15.39 0.15 1.74
C SER A 36 -14.02 0.13 2.40
N LEU A 37 -13.09 -0.66 1.85
CA LEU A 37 -11.71 -0.73 2.34
C LEU A 37 -10.92 0.52 1.93
N ARG A 38 -10.18 1.07 2.90
CA ARG A 38 -9.27 2.19 2.69
C ARG A 38 -7.87 1.77 3.09
N ILE A 39 -6.86 2.24 2.36
CA ILE A 39 -5.47 2.07 2.75
C ILE A 39 -5.04 3.24 3.64
N ASN A 40 -4.39 2.95 4.76
CA ASN A 40 -3.75 3.92 5.62
C ASN A 40 -2.24 3.84 5.44
N LEU A 41 -1.61 4.92 4.99
CA LEU A 41 -0.17 5.05 4.92
C LEU A 41 0.34 5.66 6.20
N MET A 42 1.46 5.16 6.73
CA MET A 42 2.01 5.56 8.01
C MET A 42 3.50 5.88 7.87
N HIS A 43 3.94 6.95 8.53
CA HIS A 43 5.34 7.32 8.73
C HIS A 43 5.61 7.35 10.22
N LEU A 44 6.59 6.57 10.64
CA LEU A 44 7.01 6.42 12.02
C LEU A 44 8.50 6.73 12.14
N THR A 45 8.93 7.13 13.33
CA THR A 45 10.35 7.13 13.68
C THR A 45 10.93 5.72 13.64
N GLY A 46 12.26 5.60 13.62
CA GLY A 46 12.96 4.32 13.66
C GLY A 46 12.70 3.47 14.92
N ASP A 47 12.28 4.08 16.03
CA ASP A 47 11.85 3.40 17.25
C ASP A 47 10.32 3.15 17.30
N GLY A 48 9.61 3.48 16.23
CA GLY A 48 8.20 3.14 16.05
C GLY A 48 7.23 4.09 16.73
N VAL A 49 7.54 5.39 16.80
CA VAL A 49 6.60 6.47 17.17
C VAL A 49 5.86 6.93 15.92
N LEU A 50 4.53 6.96 15.93
CA LEU A 50 3.74 7.43 14.78
C LEU A 50 3.86 8.95 14.59
N LEU A 51 4.56 9.37 13.54
CA LEU A 51 4.70 10.78 13.18
C LEU A 51 3.51 11.26 12.35
N ARG A 52 3.13 10.49 11.33
CA ARG A 52 2.07 10.84 10.39
C ARG A 52 1.34 9.60 9.91
N GLU A 53 0.04 9.75 9.65
CA GLU A 53 -0.71 8.78 8.86
C GLU A 53 -1.65 9.52 7.90
N ARG A 54 -2.02 8.87 6.79
CA ARG A 54 -3.00 9.40 5.83
C ARG A 54 -3.73 8.25 5.16
N ALA A 55 -5.06 8.33 5.17
CA ALA A 55 -5.93 7.32 4.59
C ALA A 55 -6.43 7.71 3.19
N PHE A 56 -6.55 6.72 2.31
CA PHE A 56 -7.03 6.85 0.94
C PHE A 56 -8.00 5.74 0.59
N ASP A 57 -9.00 6.06 -0.22
CA ASP A 57 -9.93 5.06 -0.74
C ASP A 57 -9.22 4.20 -1.78
N LEU A 58 -9.47 2.90 -1.74
CA LEU A 58 -9.04 2.00 -2.80
C LEU A 58 -10.06 2.05 -3.96
N PRO A 59 -9.63 1.88 -5.22
CA PRO A 59 -10.55 1.85 -6.37
C PRO A 59 -11.60 0.73 -6.28
N TYR A 60 -11.29 -0.30 -5.51
CA TYR A 60 -12.16 -1.43 -5.20
C TYR A 60 -11.68 -2.09 -3.89
N ASP A 61 -12.55 -2.85 -3.24
CA ASP A 61 -12.20 -3.58 -2.03
C ASP A 61 -11.15 -4.67 -2.34
N THR A 62 -9.91 -4.41 -1.95
CA THR A 62 -8.76 -5.32 -2.15
C THR A 62 -7.77 -5.18 -1.00
N PHE A 63 -6.64 -5.89 -1.10
CA PHE A 63 -5.49 -5.75 -0.22
C PHE A 63 -4.28 -5.19 -0.99
N VAL A 64 -3.35 -4.61 -0.24
CA VAL A 64 -2.03 -4.22 -0.73
C VAL A 64 -1.00 -5.01 0.06
N HIS A 65 -0.26 -5.89 -0.62
CA HIS A 65 0.67 -6.78 0.05
C HIS A 65 1.93 -6.03 0.53
N ASP A 66 2.56 -5.32 -0.40
CA ASP A 66 3.89 -4.75 -0.24
C ASP A 66 3.92 -3.30 -0.74
N SER A 67 4.89 -2.54 -0.25
CA SER A 67 5.19 -1.18 -0.65
C SER A 67 6.71 -0.97 -0.64
N CYS A 68 7.20 -0.14 -1.55
CA CYS A 68 8.61 0.23 -1.61
C CYS A 68 8.80 1.74 -1.43
N LEU A 69 10.01 2.11 -1.02
CA LEU A 69 10.38 3.48 -0.69
C LEU A 69 11.55 3.93 -1.55
N THR A 70 11.43 5.10 -2.14
CA THR A 70 12.51 5.84 -2.81
C THR A 70 12.93 7.04 -1.95
N ASP A 71 13.86 7.86 -2.41
CA ASP A 71 14.23 9.08 -1.66
C ASP A 71 13.07 10.07 -1.59
N ARG A 72 12.14 10.00 -2.54
CA ARG A 72 11.03 10.96 -2.69
C ARG A 72 9.64 10.38 -2.50
N PHE A 73 9.46 9.07 -2.72
CA PHE A 73 8.14 8.46 -2.84
C PHE A 73 7.98 7.16 -2.07
N LEU A 74 6.77 6.94 -1.57
CA LEU A 74 6.25 5.66 -1.14
C LEU A 74 5.34 5.11 -2.25
N ILE A 75 5.59 3.90 -2.72
CA ILE A 75 4.96 3.33 -3.91
C ILE A 75 4.35 1.97 -3.56
N TYR A 76 3.15 1.71 -4.06
CA TYR A 76 2.52 0.40 -3.97
C TYR A 76 1.63 0.10 -5.18
N PHE A 77 1.31 -1.18 -5.34
CA PHE A 77 0.44 -1.67 -6.40
C PHE A 77 -0.94 -2.01 -5.82
N VAL A 78 -1.98 -1.59 -6.53
CA VAL A 78 -3.36 -2.03 -6.32
C VAL A 78 -3.67 -3.05 -7.40
N LEU A 79 -3.79 -4.31 -6.98
CA LEU A 79 -3.99 -5.45 -7.85
C LEU A 79 -5.46 -5.91 -7.79
N PRO A 80 -6.05 -6.46 -8.86
CA PRO A 80 -7.47 -6.75 -8.93
C PRO A 80 -7.82 -8.09 -8.28
N TRP A 81 -7.36 -8.29 -7.05
CA TRP A 81 -7.82 -9.33 -6.15
C TRP A 81 -8.96 -8.75 -5.30
N ARG A 82 -10.19 -8.84 -5.78
CA ARG A 82 -11.35 -8.28 -5.10
C ARG A 82 -11.78 -9.11 -3.91
N VAL A 83 -12.18 -8.45 -2.84
CA VAL A 83 -12.85 -9.09 -1.72
C VAL A 83 -14.29 -9.48 -2.12
N ASN A 84 -14.59 -10.77 -2.06
CA ASN A 84 -15.95 -11.29 -2.17
C ASN A 84 -16.63 -11.23 -0.79
N LYS A 85 -17.66 -10.37 -0.66
CA LYS A 85 -18.35 -10.12 0.62
C LYS A 85 -19.04 -11.37 1.19
N LYS A 86 -19.53 -12.29 0.35
CA LYS A 86 -20.14 -13.55 0.81
C LYS A 86 -19.09 -14.48 1.40
N LYS A 87 -17.94 -14.61 0.74
CA LYS A 87 -16.81 -15.42 1.24
C LYS A 87 -16.18 -14.80 2.49
N LEU A 88 -16.12 -13.47 2.57
CA LEU A 88 -15.71 -12.77 3.79
C LEU A 88 -16.62 -13.12 4.98
N LEU A 89 -17.94 -13.14 4.79
CA LEU A 89 -18.88 -13.55 5.84
C LEU A 89 -18.66 -15.01 6.27
N ARG A 90 -18.39 -15.91 5.31
CA ARG A 90 -18.08 -17.32 5.61
C ARG A 90 -16.77 -17.48 6.36
N PHE A 91 -15.73 -16.70 6.02
CA PHE A 91 -14.49 -16.64 6.79
C PHE A 91 -14.73 -16.16 8.22
N LEU A 92 -15.51 -15.09 8.42
CA LEU A 92 -15.86 -14.59 9.75
C LEU A 92 -16.65 -15.61 10.57
N ALA A 93 -17.41 -16.49 9.92
CA ALA A 93 -18.10 -17.62 10.54
C ALA A 93 -17.20 -18.86 10.76
N GLY A 94 -15.91 -18.79 10.43
CA GLY A 94 -14.96 -19.90 10.56
C GLY A 94 -15.15 -21.04 9.56
N LEU A 95 -15.91 -20.81 8.47
CA LEU A 95 -16.25 -21.84 7.49
C LEU A 95 -15.23 -21.95 6.36
N ASP A 96 -14.55 -20.85 6.02
CA ASP A 96 -13.59 -20.78 4.92
C ASP A 96 -12.29 -20.07 5.36
N PRO A 97 -11.12 -20.36 4.76
CA PRO A 97 -9.87 -19.65 5.07
C PRO A 97 -9.87 -18.22 4.52
N PHE A 98 -9.15 -17.30 5.18
CA PHE A 98 -9.13 -15.87 4.80
C PHE A 98 -8.76 -15.63 3.33
N GLY A 99 -7.75 -16.35 2.80
CA GLY A 99 -7.30 -16.19 1.42
C GLY A 99 -8.38 -16.49 0.38
N SER A 100 -9.36 -17.34 0.70
CA SER A 100 -10.48 -17.65 -0.21
C SER A 100 -11.41 -16.46 -0.45
N CYS A 101 -11.35 -15.42 0.39
CA CYS A 101 -12.16 -14.22 0.26
C CYS A 101 -11.78 -13.38 -0.96
N TYR A 102 -10.61 -13.62 -1.56
CA TYR A 102 -10.12 -12.84 -2.68
C TYR A 102 -10.38 -13.56 -4.02
N GLU A 103 -10.92 -12.83 -4.98
CA GLU A 103 -11.22 -13.31 -6.33
C GLU A 103 -10.54 -12.41 -7.36
N TRP A 104 -9.99 -13.04 -8.40
CA TRP A 104 -9.33 -12.33 -9.48
C TRP A 104 -10.37 -11.67 -10.41
N ALA A 105 -10.29 -10.34 -10.58
CA ALA A 105 -11.22 -9.53 -11.37
C ALA A 105 -10.48 -8.61 -12.36
N PRO A 106 -9.80 -9.16 -13.38
CA PRO A 106 -8.86 -8.43 -14.24
C PRO A 106 -9.45 -7.21 -14.94
N GLU A 107 -10.75 -7.17 -15.15
CA GLU A 107 -11.52 -6.04 -15.71
C GLU A 107 -11.37 -4.74 -14.92
N ASP A 108 -11.13 -4.81 -13.61
CA ASP A 108 -10.89 -3.64 -12.76
C ASP A 108 -9.56 -2.95 -13.07
N GLY A 109 -8.61 -3.67 -13.69
CA GLY A 109 -7.25 -3.20 -13.94
C GLY A 109 -6.36 -3.16 -12.71
N CYS A 110 -5.07 -2.86 -12.94
CA CYS A 110 -4.07 -2.65 -11.90
C CYS A 110 -3.65 -1.18 -11.86
N PHE A 111 -3.34 -0.68 -10.67
CA PHE A 111 -2.86 0.69 -10.49
C PHE A 111 -1.54 0.69 -9.72
N VAL A 112 -0.65 1.61 -10.08
CA VAL A 112 0.50 2.00 -9.27
C VAL A 112 0.15 3.31 -8.61
N ARG A 113 0.23 3.38 -7.29
CA ARG A 113 0.03 4.61 -6.53
C ARG A 113 1.36 5.09 -5.99
N ILE A 114 1.67 6.33 -6.30
CA ILE A 114 2.93 7.00 -5.96
C ILE A 114 2.57 8.14 -5.02
N HIS A 115 3.05 8.04 -3.78
CA HIS A 115 2.79 9.01 -2.73
C HIS A 115 4.07 9.76 -2.37
N SER A 116 3.94 11.05 -2.04
CA SER A 116 5.03 11.85 -1.49
C SER A 116 5.49 11.24 -0.17
N ARG A 117 6.79 11.01 -0.02
CA ARG A 117 7.36 10.48 1.23
C ARG A 117 7.23 11.49 2.38
N ASP A 118 7.22 12.79 2.08
CA ASP A 118 7.29 13.84 3.11
C ASP A 118 5.94 14.07 3.82
N ASP A 119 4.83 13.92 3.10
CA ASP A 119 3.49 14.20 3.65
C ASP A 119 2.43 13.11 3.37
N LEU A 120 2.83 12.03 2.70
CA LEU A 120 2.00 10.88 2.29
C LEU A 120 0.90 11.21 1.26
N SER A 121 0.89 12.42 0.69
CA SER A 121 -0.07 12.80 -0.35
C SER A 121 0.09 11.93 -1.61
N LEU A 122 -1.03 11.58 -2.25
CA LEU A 122 -1.00 10.90 -3.55
C LEU A 122 -0.51 11.89 -4.62
N VAL A 123 0.59 11.56 -5.29
CA VAL A 123 1.17 12.39 -6.37
C VAL A 123 0.71 11.88 -7.73
N HIS A 124 0.75 10.56 -7.92
CA HIS A 124 0.32 9.93 -9.16
C HIS A 124 -0.44 8.63 -8.89
N GLU A 125 -1.44 8.38 -9.74
CA GLU A 125 -2.06 7.09 -9.92
C GLU A 125 -1.89 6.70 -11.38
N VAL A 126 -1.24 5.57 -11.62
CA VAL A 126 -0.94 5.08 -12.97
C VAL A 126 -1.68 3.76 -13.18
N ARG A 127 -2.61 3.72 -14.14
CA ARG A 127 -3.23 2.47 -14.56
C ARG A 127 -2.25 1.69 -15.44
N LEU A 128 -1.97 0.45 -15.09
CA LEU A 128 -1.12 -0.43 -15.88
C LEU A 128 -1.86 -0.91 -17.15
N PRO A 129 -1.14 -1.11 -18.27
CA PRO A 129 -1.76 -1.50 -19.55
C PRO A 129 -2.34 -2.92 -19.53
N ARG A 130 -1.84 -3.79 -18.63
CA ARG A 130 -2.36 -5.13 -18.42
C ARG A 130 -2.40 -5.46 -16.93
N PRO A 131 -3.41 -6.22 -16.46
CA PRO A 131 -3.42 -6.74 -15.11
C PRO A 131 -2.24 -7.67 -14.82
N LEU A 132 -1.73 -7.63 -13.61
CA LEU A 132 -0.68 -8.52 -13.10
C LEU A 132 -0.97 -8.91 -11.66
N THR A 133 -0.27 -9.93 -11.17
CA THR A 133 -0.21 -10.25 -9.74
C THR A 133 1.22 -10.03 -9.23
N LEU A 134 1.34 -9.54 -8.01
CA LEU A 134 2.60 -9.25 -7.35
C LEU A 134 2.40 -9.45 -5.85
N TYR A 135 3.40 -10.06 -5.21
CA TYR A 135 3.51 -10.05 -3.77
C TYR A 135 4.63 -9.12 -3.38
N HIS A 136 5.87 -9.43 -3.77
CA HIS A 136 7.04 -8.70 -3.29
C HIS A 136 7.62 -7.73 -4.30
N ILE A 137 7.91 -6.52 -3.83
CA ILE A 137 8.69 -5.53 -4.58
C ILE A 137 10.14 -5.64 -4.13
N VAL A 138 11.07 -5.81 -5.07
CA VAL A 138 12.49 -5.97 -4.74
C VAL A 138 13.09 -4.65 -4.26
N ASP A 139 12.97 -3.59 -5.07
CA ASP A 139 13.44 -2.24 -4.72
C ASP A 139 12.81 -1.21 -5.68
N ALA A 140 12.97 0.07 -5.35
CA ALA A 140 12.68 1.19 -6.25
C ALA A 140 13.71 2.31 -6.05
N CYS A 141 13.99 3.08 -7.10
CA CYS A 141 14.89 4.24 -7.03
C CYS A 141 14.37 5.40 -7.88
N ASP A 142 14.75 6.61 -7.49
CA ASP A 142 14.56 7.81 -8.29
C ASP A 142 15.63 7.86 -9.39
N ASP A 143 15.24 7.65 -10.66
CA ASP A 143 16.16 7.85 -11.78
C ASP A 143 15.98 9.25 -12.39
N VAL A 144 16.93 10.13 -12.10
CA VAL A 144 16.94 11.53 -12.57
C VAL A 144 17.35 11.63 -14.06
N ARG A 145 17.72 10.53 -14.73
CA ARG A 145 18.27 10.56 -16.10
C ARG A 145 17.26 10.51 -17.24
N ALA A 146 15.95 10.49 -16.99
CA ALA A 146 14.96 10.54 -18.07
C ALA A 146 14.69 11.97 -18.60
N GLY A 147 15.74 12.68 -19.01
CA GLY A 147 15.60 13.74 -20.02
C GLY A 147 15.35 13.11 -21.40
N PRO A 148 14.78 13.82 -22.39
CA PRO A 148 14.55 13.26 -23.71
C PRO A 148 15.88 12.72 -24.24
N ARG A 149 15.91 11.44 -24.63
CA ARG A 149 17.04 10.90 -25.38
C ARG A 149 17.09 11.72 -26.66
N GLY A 150 18.06 12.62 -26.75
CA GLY A 150 18.27 13.45 -27.92
C GLY A 150 18.38 12.55 -29.15
N ALA A 151 17.59 12.86 -30.16
CA ALA A 151 17.88 12.43 -31.51
C ALA A 151 19.23 13.07 -31.90
N SER A 152 20.24 12.23 -32.12
CA SER A 152 21.46 12.57 -32.86
C SER A 152 21.66 11.50 -33.91
#